data_AF-A0AAD6XZ69-F1
#
_entry.id   AF-A0AAD6XZ69-F1
#
_cell.length_a   1.000
_cell.length_b   1.000
_cell.length_c   1.000
_cell.angle_alpha   90.00
_cell.angle_beta   90.00
_cell.angle_gamma   90.00
#
_symmetry.space_group_name_H-M   'P 1'
#
loop_
_entity.id
_entity.type
_entity.pdbx_description
1 polymer ?
#
loop_
_entity_poly.entity_id
_entity_poly.type
_entity_poly.pdbx_seq_one_letter_code
_entity_poly.pdbx_strand_id
1 'polypeptide(L)'
;MQANFSSPYHRAQLALSSAYVAGPLFSVGNLHWKHLGKQNVLKEGKAAPANPDGPEAQDAVLVVVGNVANNNIALSPVGAWKSSYNKSLASAKYQFQILQPDTDAIFGADFLAAVATLKNVQKSIARDGQSKWLLMEDATSGTTIRFSWHVFEVIGPSTDTESLPILDWPIANYDRDALIEISQTHAVTPFTVFDPEHNRIPPERVHPRVKVGALVECHFSLVHYVINGVHQFNAECKQLTILRDPQPKPSSPYKWSSATPYKPPSDLHKRQIEAAKAFVPKAEDVTNSTPHVPSNPVAGPSNLAASDGGKRKLVDDSPDEDVREEKRAKTSSDTTLSSIEHANITNDAETDPGTKKDAAEENEVINEVEREL
;
A
#
# COMPACT_ATOMS: atom_id res chain seq x y z
N MET A 1 -5.02 30.99 13.24
CA MET A 1 -3.77 30.35 13.72
C MET A 1 -4.02 28.85 13.65
N GLN A 2 -3.38 28.12 12.73
CA GLN A 2 -3.48 26.66 12.70
C GLN A 2 -2.78 26.12 13.95
N ALA A 3 -3.40 25.16 14.63
CA ALA A 3 -2.75 24.47 15.74
C ALA A 3 -1.57 23.69 15.16
N ASN A 4 -0.35 24.12 15.47
CA ASN A 4 0.84 23.46 14.95
C ASN A 4 0.98 22.10 15.62
N PHE A 5 0.95 21.04 14.83
CA PHE A 5 1.31 19.69 15.25
C PHE A 5 2.67 19.70 15.98
N SER A 6 2.71 19.12 17.19
CA SER A 6 3.93 18.96 17.97
C SER A 6 4.38 17.50 17.94
N SER A 7 5.36 17.21 17.09
CA SER A 7 5.91 15.86 16.89
C SER A 7 6.32 15.16 18.20
N PRO A 8 7.07 15.80 19.14
CA PRO A 8 7.47 15.13 20.38
C PRO A 8 6.29 14.80 21.30
N TYR A 9 5.32 15.71 21.43
CA TYR A 9 4.16 15.48 22.29
C TYR A 9 3.27 14.38 21.71
N HIS A 10 3.02 14.41 20.41
CA HIS A 10 2.22 13.40 19.73
C HIS A 10 2.86 12.02 19.82
N ARG A 11 4.18 11.92 19.58
CA ARG A 11 4.91 10.67 19.80
C ARG A 11 4.79 10.17 21.24
N ALA A 12 4.89 11.05 22.23
CA ALA A 12 4.77 10.65 23.63
C ALA A 12 3.40 10.03 23.91
N GLN A 13 2.32 10.56 23.33
CA GLN A 13 0.99 9.96 23.42
C GLN A 13 0.94 8.59 22.71
N LEU A 14 1.46 8.49 21.49
CA LEU A 14 1.51 7.22 20.77
C LEU A 14 2.31 6.14 21.52
N ALA A 15 3.41 6.51 22.17
CA ALA A 15 4.25 5.59 22.94
C ALA A 15 3.52 4.97 24.17
N LEU A 16 2.42 5.57 24.61
CA LEU A 16 1.55 5.02 25.67
C LEU A 16 0.55 3.99 25.13
N SER A 17 0.41 3.84 23.81
CA SER A 17 -0.50 2.89 23.17
C SER A 17 0.19 1.55 22.90
N SER A 18 -0.50 0.44 23.20
CA SER A 18 -0.07 -0.90 22.80
C SER A 18 -0.17 -1.13 21.30
N ALA A 19 -0.95 -0.30 20.58
CA ALA A 19 -1.13 -0.39 19.14
C ALA A 19 0.03 0.25 18.35
N TYR A 20 0.81 1.15 18.97
CA TYR A 20 1.86 1.87 18.26
C TYR A 20 3.07 0.96 18.00
N VAL A 21 3.28 0.57 16.74
CA VAL A 21 4.20 -0.51 16.35
C VAL A 21 5.67 -0.25 16.73
N ALA A 22 6.06 1.03 16.79
CA ALA A 22 7.40 1.45 17.20
C ALA A 22 7.52 1.69 18.73
N GLY A 23 6.39 1.68 19.44
CA GLY A 23 6.30 2.01 20.84
C GLY A 23 6.88 0.92 21.76
N PRO A 24 7.40 1.29 22.95
CA PRO A 24 7.98 0.33 23.88
C PRO A 24 6.95 -0.62 24.50
N LEU A 25 5.66 -0.26 24.45
CA LEU A 25 4.56 -1.11 24.95
C LEU A 25 4.06 -2.10 23.90
N PHE A 26 4.49 -1.98 22.64
CA PHE A 26 4.13 -2.91 21.59
C PHE A 26 4.85 -4.24 21.80
N SER A 27 4.08 -5.32 21.96
CA SER A 27 4.62 -6.66 22.18
C SER A 27 4.08 -7.63 21.15
N VAL A 28 4.98 -8.14 20.30
CA VAL A 28 4.68 -9.22 19.34
C VAL A 28 4.20 -10.49 20.06
N GLY A 29 4.61 -10.70 21.31
CA GLY A 29 4.16 -11.85 22.12
C GLY A 29 2.68 -11.84 22.48
N ASN A 30 2.01 -10.68 22.37
CA ASN A 30 0.58 -10.52 22.58
C ASN A 30 -0.22 -10.59 21.26
N LEU A 31 0.43 -10.92 20.14
CA LEU A 31 -0.21 -11.02 18.84
C LEU A 31 -0.25 -12.48 18.38
N HIS A 32 -1.35 -12.87 17.77
CA HIS A 32 -1.49 -14.20 17.18
C HIS A 32 -2.27 -14.12 15.87
N TRP A 33 -2.02 -15.08 14.97
CA TRP A 33 -2.76 -15.20 13.73
C TRP A 33 -3.95 -16.14 13.92
N LYS A 34 -5.16 -15.65 13.65
CA LYS A 34 -6.38 -16.47 13.63
C LYS A 34 -6.78 -16.74 12.19
N HIS A 35 -6.99 -18.01 11.85
CA HIS A 35 -7.53 -18.39 10.55
C HIS A 35 -9.02 -18.02 10.47
N LEU A 36 -9.42 -17.30 9.43
CA LEU A 36 -10.79 -16.86 9.19
C LEU A 36 -11.12 -17.05 7.70
N GLY A 37 -11.84 -18.13 7.38
CA GLY A 37 -12.20 -18.46 6.00
C GLY A 37 -10.98 -18.70 5.12
N LYS A 38 -10.74 -17.83 4.14
CA LYS A 38 -9.62 -17.95 3.18
C LYS A 38 -8.37 -17.17 3.57
N GLN A 39 -8.40 -16.51 4.73
CA GLN A 39 -7.33 -15.62 5.18
C GLN A 39 -6.97 -15.87 6.64
N ASN A 40 -5.87 -15.28 7.07
CA ASN A 40 -5.45 -15.21 8.46
C ASN A 40 -5.47 -13.74 8.85
N VAL A 41 -6.08 -13.43 9.99
CA VAL A 41 -6.16 -12.07 10.52
C VAL A 41 -5.32 -12.01 11.79
N LEU A 42 -4.54 -10.95 11.93
CA LEU A 42 -3.77 -10.69 13.14
C LEU A 42 -4.72 -10.24 14.26
N LYS A 43 -4.68 -10.94 15.39
CA LYS A 43 -5.52 -10.70 16.57
C LYS A 43 -4.67 -10.25 17.75
N GLU A 44 -5.22 -9.40 18.59
CA GLU A 44 -4.60 -8.99 19.86
C GLU A 44 -5.04 -9.93 20.99
N GLY A 45 -4.13 -10.17 21.94
CA GLY A 45 -4.36 -10.99 23.12
C GLY A 45 -3.64 -12.33 23.08
N LYS A 46 -3.70 -13.04 24.20
CA LYS A 46 -3.21 -14.42 24.26
C LYS A 46 -4.05 -15.27 23.32
N ALA A 47 -3.41 -16.18 22.57
CA ALA A 47 -4.12 -17.20 21.82
C ALA A 47 -5.08 -17.91 22.80
N ALA A 48 -6.38 -17.69 22.60
CA ALA A 48 -7.37 -18.27 23.49
C ALA A 48 -7.18 -19.80 23.46
N PRO A 49 -7.25 -20.51 24.61
CA PRO A 49 -7.50 -21.94 24.55
C PRO A 49 -8.75 -22.15 23.70
N ALA A 50 -8.84 -23.27 22.98
CA ALA A 50 -9.89 -23.59 22.00
C ALA A 50 -11.32 -23.72 22.60
N ASN A 51 -11.64 -22.95 23.63
CA ASN A 51 -12.94 -22.81 24.22
C ASN A 51 -13.85 -22.06 23.23
N PRO A 52 -14.84 -22.73 22.62
CA PRO A 52 -15.75 -22.11 21.67
C PRO A 52 -16.60 -20.99 22.31
N ASP A 53 -16.73 -20.99 23.64
CA ASP A 53 -17.55 -20.01 24.38
C ASP A 53 -16.75 -18.78 24.88
N GLY A 54 -15.46 -18.70 24.55
CA GLY A 54 -14.63 -17.55 24.91
C GLY A 54 -15.02 -16.28 24.14
N PRO A 55 -14.80 -15.08 24.71
CA PRO A 55 -14.99 -13.84 23.95
C PRO A 55 -14.10 -13.87 22.70
N GLU A 56 -14.68 -13.52 21.55
CA GLU A 56 -13.95 -13.53 20.30
C GLU A 56 -12.76 -12.57 20.36
N ALA A 57 -11.57 -13.07 20.03
CA ALA A 57 -10.36 -12.26 19.96
C ALA A 57 -10.57 -11.09 18.98
N GLN A 58 -10.29 -9.88 19.46
CA GLN A 58 -10.41 -8.65 18.68
C GLN A 58 -9.30 -8.57 17.63
N ASP A 59 -9.63 -8.03 16.45
CA ASP A 59 -8.63 -7.69 15.43
C ASP A 59 -7.56 -6.77 16.03
N ALA A 60 -6.29 -7.11 15.81
CA ALA A 60 -5.20 -6.25 16.24
C ALA A 60 -5.22 -4.95 15.42
N VAL A 61 -5.34 -3.82 16.11
CA VAL A 61 -5.15 -2.50 15.52
C VAL A 61 -3.69 -2.11 15.70
N LEU A 62 -3.05 -1.75 14.60
CA LEU A 62 -1.66 -1.33 14.53
C LEU A 62 -1.61 0.14 14.11
N VAL A 63 -0.70 0.89 14.71
CA VAL A 63 -0.47 2.32 14.40
C VAL A 63 0.95 2.54 13.94
N VAL A 64 1.11 3.20 12.80
CA VAL A 64 2.41 3.65 12.27
C VAL A 64 2.31 5.08 11.78
N VAL A 65 3.42 5.82 11.87
CA VAL A 65 3.53 7.19 11.37
C VAL A 65 4.57 7.23 10.25
N GLY A 66 4.24 7.87 9.12
CA GLY A 66 5.15 7.98 7.98
C GLY A 66 4.75 9.09 7.01
N ASN A 67 5.60 9.37 6.03
CA ASN A 67 5.27 10.32 4.96
C ASN A 67 4.56 9.60 3.80
N VAL A 68 3.50 10.18 3.26
CA VAL A 68 2.81 9.64 2.08
C VAL A 68 3.78 9.58 0.89
N ALA A 69 3.99 8.41 0.32
CA ALA A 69 4.91 8.21 -0.80
C ALA A 69 4.32 8.75 -2.11
N ASN A 70 5.18 9.05 -3.10
CA ASN A 70 4.76 9.61 -4.38
C ASN A 70 4.12 8.57 -5.33
N ASN A 71 4.21 7.29 -5.01
CA ASN A 71 3.77 6.19 -5.85
C ASN A 71 2.45 5.60 -5.33
N ASN A 72 1.62 5.13 -6.27
CA ASN A 72 0.43 4.31 -6.00
C ASN A 72 -0.60 4.93 -5.03
N ILE A 73 -0.82 6.25 -5.08
CA ILE A 73 -1.92 6.90 -4.36
C ILE A 73 -3.19 6.80 -5.20
N ALA A 74 -4.15 6.03 -4.72
CA ALA A 74 -5.47 5.85 -5.26
C ALA A 74 -6.49 6.03 -4.13
N LEU A 75 -6.77 7.29 -3.80
CA LEU A 75 -7.64 7.69 -2.70
C LEU A 75 -8.92 8.40 -3.17
N SER A 76 -9.21 8.35 -4.47
CA SER A 76 -10.45 8.86 -5.05
C SER A 76 -11.65 7.97 -4.69
N PRO A 77 -12.88 8.44 -4.88
CA PRO A 77 -14.10 7.65 -4.64
C PRO A 77 -14.19 6.33 -5.43
N VAL A 78 -13.47 6.18 -6.55
CA VAL A 78 -13.34 4.90 -7.29
C VAL A 78 -12.09 4.09 -6.91
N GLY A 79 -11.30 4.57 -5.95
CA GLY A 79 -10.03 3.97 -5.53
C GLY A 79 -9.07 3.73 -6.71
N ALA A 80 -8.45 2.56 -6.73
CA ALA A 80 -7.55 2.09 -7.78
C ALA A 80 -8.28 1.41 -8.95
N TRP A 81 -9.62 1.47 -9.01
CA TRP A 81 -10.38 0.84 -10.07
C TRP A 81 -10.18 1.56 -11.41
N LYS A 82 -10.18 0.76 -12.48
CA LYS A 82 -10.07 1.19 -13.86
C LYS A 82 -10.87 0.19 -14.69
N SER A 83 -11.86 0.67 -15.44
CA SER A 83 -12.73 -0.17 -16.27
C SER A 83 -11.99 -1.07 -17.26
N SER A 84 -10.82 -0.64 -17.74
CA SER A 84 -9.99 -1.41 -18.68
C SER A 84 -9.25 -2.60 -18.06
N TYR A 85 -9.05 -2.64 -16.74
CA TYR A 85 -8.29 -3.69 -16.06
C TYR A 85 -9.12 -4.51 -15.08
N ASN A 86 -10.11 -3.87 -14.44
CA ASN A 86 -10.93 -4.48 -13.40
C ASN A 86 -12.38 -4.56 -13.88
N LYS A 87 -12.91 -5.78 -13.98
CA LYS A 87 -14.25 -6.03 -14.56
C LYS A 87 -15.39 -5.40 -13.77
N SER A 88 -15.26 -5.23 -12.46
CA SER A 88 -16.33 -4.73 -11.60
C SER A 88 -15.82 -3.67 -10.63
N LEU A 89 -16.61 -2.60 -10.48
CA LEU A 89 -16.36 -1.52 -9.54
C LEU A 89 -16.38 -2.01 -8.08
N ALA A 90 -17.10 -3.10 -7.77
CA ALA A 90 -17.12 -3.72 -6.44
C ALA A 90 -15.72 -4.11 -5.91
N SER A 91 -14.78 -4.38 -6.82
CA SER A 91 -13.39 -4.71 -6.46
C SER A 91 -12.50 -3.49 -6.17
N ALA A 92 -13.05 -2.28 -6.24
CA ALA A 92 -12.31 -1.04 -6.02
C ALA A 92 -11.71 -1.01 -4.61
N LYS A 93 -10.45 -0.57 -4.55
CA LYS A 93 -9.71 -0.41 -3.30
C LYS A 93 -9.04 0.95 -3.25
N TYR A 94 -9.14 1.62 -2.12
CA TYR A 94 -8.19 2.66 -1.76
C TYR A 94 -6.81 2.03 -1.65
N GLN A 95 -5.78 2.69 -2.17
CA GLN A 95 -4.40 2.25 -2.05
C GLN A 95 -3.49 3.44 -1.87
N PHE A 96 -2.50 3.31 -1.00
CA PHE A 96 -1.41 4.28 -0.86
C PHE A 96 -0.23 3.62 -0.18
N GLN A 97 0.89 4.32 -0.12
CA GLN A 97 2.09 3.87 0.56
C GLN A 97 2.60 5.00 1.45
N ILE A 98 3.30 4.62 2.51
CA ILE A 98 4.09 5.56 3.31
C ILE A 98 5.56 5.15 3.30
N LEU A 99 6.43 6.15 3.45
CA LEU A 99 7.88 6.03 3.52
C LEU A 99 8.40 6.68 4.81
N GLN A 100 9.67 6.44 5.12
CA GLN A 100 10.33 7.00 6.30
C GLN A 100 10.29 8.54 6.30
N PRO A 101 9.84 9.19 7.40
CA PRO A 101 9.94 10.62 7.54
C PRO A 101 11.39 11.12 7.47
N ASP A 102 11.71 11.89 6.43
CA ASP A 102 13.04 12.43 6.16
C ASP A 102 13.34 13.71 6.96
N THR A 103 12.32 14.54 7.14
CA THR A 103 12.38 15.83 7.83
C THR A 103 12.02 15.77 9.31
N ASP A 104 11.54 14.61 9.79
CA ASP A 104 11.18 14.40 11.19
C ASP A 104 12.04 13.26 11.75
N ALA A 105 13.16 13.61 12.39
CA ALA A 105 14.11 12.63 12.90
C ALA A 105 13.49 11.70 13.96
N ILE A 106 12.47 12.18 14.68
CA ILE A 106 11.81 11.44 15.74
C ILE A 106 10.97 10.32 15.12
N PHE A 107 10.04 10.64 14.21
CA PHE A 107 9.25 9.62 13.52
C PHE A 107 10.05 8.84 12.47
N GLY A 108 11.15 9.40 11.97
CA GLY A 108 12.09 8.71 11.10
C GLY A 108 12.72 7.49 11.77
N ALA A 109 13.13 7.60 13.04
CA ALA A 109 13.65 6.48 13.81
C ALA A 109 12.55 5.46 14.15
N ASP A 110 11.37 5.93 14.56
CA ASP A 110 10.23 5.07 14.86
C ASP A 110 9.77 4.28 13.63
N PHE A 111 9.80 4.87 12.44
CA PHE A 111 9.45 4.18 11.20
C PHE A 111 10.35 2.98 10.94
N LEU A 112 11.67 3.12 11.11
CA LEU A 112 12.62 2.01 10.96
C LEU A 112 12.37 0.90 11.99
N ALA A 113 12.08 1.27 13.24
CA ALA A 113 11.68 0.32 14.27
C ALA A 113 10.39 -0.40 13.89
N ALA A 114 9.37 0.33 13.40
CA ALA A 114 8.12 -0.24 12.94
C ALA A 114 8.31 -1.23 11.78
N VAL A 115 9.16 -0.89 10.80
CA VAL A 115 9.50 -1.81 9.69
C VAL A 115 10.16 -3.09 10.22
N ALA A 116 11.11 -2.99 11.16
CA ALA A 116 11.73 -4.17 11.76
C ALA A 116 10.72 -5.05 12.51
N THR A 117 9.83 -4.42 13.29
CA THR A 117 8.75 -5.10 14.01
C THR A 117 7.78 -5.78 13.05
N LEU A 118 7.34 -5.11 11.99
CA LEU A 118 6.46 -5.69 10.98
C LEU A 118 7.13 -6.87 10.24
N LYS A 119 8.44 -6.79 9.94
CA LYS A 119 9.20 -7.94 9.41
C LYS A 119 9.14 -9.15 10.37
N ASN A 120 9.22 -8.92 11.68
CA ASN A 120 9.10 -9.99 12.68
C ASN A 120 7.67 -10.57 12.76
N VAL A 121 6.66 -9.71 12.66
CA VAL A 121 5.24 -10.13 12.60
C VAL A 121 4.98 -10.98 11.35
N GLN A 122 5.53 -10.62 10.19
CA GLN A 122 5.41 -11.44 8.97
C GLN A 122 6.08 -12.81 9.13
N LYS A 123 7.30 -12.85 9.69
CA LYS A 123 8.06 -14.09 9.92
C LYS A 123 7.39 -15.06 10.88
N SER A 124 6.47 -14.61 11.75
CA SER A 124 5.77 -15.49 12.67
C SER A 124 4.82 -16.46 11.96
N ILE A 125 4.35 -16.12 10.75
CA ILE A 125 3.50 -16.98 9.91
C ILE A 125 4.14 -17.39 8.58
N ALA A 126 4.97 -16.54 7.95
CA ALA A 126 5.66 -16.80 6.69
C ALA A 126 7.13 -17.14 6.93
N ARG A 127 7.43 -18.43 7.14
CA ARG A 127 8.77 -18.89 7.55
C ARG A 127 9.74 -19.07 6.39
N ASP A 128 9.23 -19.17 5.17
CA ASP A 128 10.02 -19.36 3.94
C ASP A 128 10.70 -18.08 3.42
N GLY A 129 10.38 -16.93 4.04
CA GLY A 129 10.92 -15.61 3.68
C GLY A 129 10.30 -15.00 2.41
N GLN A 130 9.34 -15.65 1.76
CA GLN A 130 8.72 -15.17 0.52
C GLN A 130 7.44 -14.39 0.81
N SER A 131 7.59 -13.18 1.38
CA SER A 131 6.48 -12.28 1.67
C SER A 131 6.35 -11.14 0.66
N LYS A 132 5.13 -10.82 0.23
CA LYS A 132 4.83 -9.70 -0.68
C LYS A 132 3.80 -8.71 -0.13
N TRP A 133 3.78 -7.54 -0.76
CA TRP A 133 2.76 -6.48 -0.71
C TRP A 133 2.66 -5.61 0.54
N LEU A 134 3.07 -6.04 1.73
CA LEU A 134 3.10 -5.15 2.91
C LEU A 134 4.30 -4.21 2.89
N LEU A 135 5.50 -4.78 2.96
CA LEU A 135 6.77 -4.06 2.92
C LEU A 135 7.33 -4.16 1.51
N MET A 136 7.51 -3.02 0.85
CA MET A 136 8.03 -2.99 -0.52
C MET A 136 9.31 -2.17 -0.56
N GLU A 137 10.36 -2.74 -1.12
CA GLU A 137 11.62 -2.06 -1.32
C GLU A 137 11.53 -1.19 -2.59
N ASP A 138 11.72 0.11 -2.45
CA ASP A 138 11.90 1.05 -3.56
C ASP A 138 13.38 1.45 -3.66
N ALA A 139 13.92 1.40 -4.87
CA ALA A 139 15.33 1.69 -5.12
C ALA A 139 15.73 3.12 -4.73
N THR A 140 14.76 4.05 -4.75
CA THR A 140 15.00 5.47 -4.43
C THR A 140 14.65 5.80 -3.00
N SER A 141 13.51 5.31 -2.51
CA SER A 141 12.91 5.74 -1.24
C SER A 141 13.15 4.76 -0.08
N GLY A 142 13.80 3.62 -0.33
CA GLY A 142 13.96 2.55 0.66
C GLY A 142 12.68 1.75 0.88
N THR A 143 12.53 1.16 2.07
CA THR A 143 11.35 0.34 2.40
C THR A 143 10.12 1.22 2.60
N THR A 144 9.03 0.89 1.92
CA THR A 144 7.70 1.49 2.07
C THR A 144 6.72 0.51 2.71
N ILE A 145 5.66 1.04 3.34
CA ILE A 145 4.53 0.25 3.85
C ILE A 145 3.33 0.54 2.96
N ARG A 146 2.77 -0.50 2.34
CA ARG A 146 1.55 -0.39 1.51
C ARG A 146 0.31 -0.57 2.36
N PHE A 147 -0.68 0.28 2.13
CA PHE A 147 -2.01 0.13 2.66
C PHE A 147 -3.03 -0.09 1.56
N SER A 148 -4.08 -0.83 1.89
CA SER A 148 -5.30 -0.82 1.08
C SER A 148 -6.54 -0.85 1.94
N TRP A 149 -7.67 -0.42 1.37
CA TRP A 149 -8.98 -0.52 2.01
C TRP A 149 -10.03 -0.69 0.92
N HIS A 150 -11.05 -1.51 1.18
CA HIS A 150 -12.13 -1.70 0.21
C HIS A 150 -12.98 -0.42 0.12
N VAL A 151 -13.35 -0.03 -1.11
CA VAL A 151 -14.28 1.09 -1.32
C VAL A 151 -15.72 0.64 -1.13
N PHE A 152 -16.01 -0.61 -1.51
CA PHE A 152 -17.32 -1.22 -1.44
C PHE A 152 -17.23 -2.55 -0.73
N GLU A 153 -18.25 -2.88 0.03
CA GLU A 153 -18.43 -4.16 0.72
C GLU A 153 -19.78 -4.78 0.36
N VAL A 154 -19.88 -6.10 0.40
CA VAL A 154 -21.15 -6.79 0.13
C VAL A 154 -22.12 -6.47 1.26
N ILE A 155 -23.37 -6.15 0.92
CA ILE A 155 -24.43 -5.95 1.91
C ILE A 155 -24.69 -7.29 2.60
N GLY A 156 -24.46 -7.33 3.90
CA GLY A 156 -24.67 -8.49 4.76
C GLY A 156 -25.23 -8.09 6.12
N PRO A 157 -25.48 -9.07 7.01
CA PRO A 157 -26.07 -8.81 8.33
C PRO A 157 -25.19 -7.95 9.24
N SER A 158 -23.89 -7.87 8.94
CA SER A 158 -22.91 -7.07 9.67
C SER A 158 -22.56 -5.74 8.98
N THR A 159 -23.22 -5.39 7.88
CA THR A 159 -22.97 -4.11 7.21
C THR A 159 -23.56 -2.99 8.07
N ASP A 160 -22.71 -2.05 8.49
CA ASP A 160 -23.14 -0.94 9.34
C ASP A 160 -24.26 -0.14 8.66
N THR A 161 -25.38 0.02 9.39
CA THR A 161 -26.58 0.72 8.94
C THR A 161 -26.34 2.20 8.60
N GLU A 162 -25.20 2.77 9.03
CA GLU A 162 -24.79 4.15 8.75
C GLU A 162 -24.13 4.34 7.37
N SER A 163 -24.11 3.32 6.52
CA SER A 163 -23.57 3.46 5.16
C SER A 163 -24.35 4.52 4.36
N LEU A 164 -23.62 5.41 3.68
CA LEU A 164 -24.20 6.38 2.76
C LEU A 164 -24.91 5.62 1.63
N PRO A 165 -26.05 6.13 1.11
CA PRO A 165 -26.66 5.57 -0.09
C PRO A 165 -25.62 5.48 -1.20
N ILE A 166 -25.38 4.28 -1.71
CA ILE A 166 -24.33 4.04 -2.70
C ILE A 166 -24.48 4.90 -3.95
N LEU A 167 -25.72 5.26 -4.33
CA LEU A 167 -26.00 6.13 -5.46
C LEU A 167 -25.60 7.60 -5.23
N ASP A 168 -25.46 8.05 -3.99
CA ASP A 168 -24.98 9.41 -3.66
C ASP A 168 -23.45 9.48 -3.61
N TRP A 169 -22.76 8.36 -3.81
CA TRP A 169 -21.30 8.30 -3.79
C TRP A 169 -20.68 9.22 -4.86
N PRO A 170 -19.67 10.07 -4.52
CA PRO A 170 -19.22 11.16 -5.38
C PRO A 170 -18.26 10.67 -6.48
N ILE A 171 -18.75 9.80 -7.37
CA ILE A 171 -18.02 9.34 -8.55
C ILE A 171 -18.30 10.21 -9.77
N ALA A 172 -17.37 10.18 -10.73
CA ALA A 172 -17.53 10.89 -11.99
C ALA A 172 -18.68 10.30 -12.82
N ASN A 173 -19.31 11.13 -13.64
CA ASN A 173 -20.50 10.73 -14.43
C ASN A 173 -20.25 9.53 -15.35
N TYR A 174 -19.04 9.41 -15.91
CA TYR A 174 -18.69 8.31 -16.82
C TYR A 174 -18.55 6.95 -16.11
N ASP A 175 -18.44 6.92 -14.78
CA ASP A 175 -18.37 5.69 -13.97
C ASP A 175 -19.72 5.33 -13.33
N ARG A 176 -20.76 6.14 -13.56
CA ARG A 176 -22.07 6.00 -12.88
C ARG A 176 -22.78 4.68 -13.18
N ASP A 177 -22.69 4.19 -14.42
CA ASP A 177 -23.33 2.93 -14.80
C ASP A 177 -22.76 1.74 -14.00
N ALA A 178 -21.44 1.73 -13.77
CA ALA A 178 -20.77 0.69 -12.98
C ALA A 178 -21.16 0.73 -11.49
N LEU A 179 -21.51 1.92 -10.97
CA LEU A 179 -22.03 2.08 -9.61
C LEU A 179 -23.46 1.60 -9.47
N ILE A 180 -24.31 1.88 -10.46
CA ILE A 180 -25.69 1.37 -10.53
C ILE A 180 -25.68 -0.16 -10.58
N GLU A 181 -24.77 -0.76 -11.35
CA GLU A 181 -24.64 -2.23 -11.44
C GLU A 181 -24.45 -2.89 -10.07
N ILE A 182 -23.64 -2.28 -9.20
CA ILE A 182 -23.33 -2.85 -7.88
C ILE A 182 -24.25 -2.34 -6.76
N SER A 183 -25.15 -1.38 -7.04
CA SER A 183 -25.87 -0.63 -6.01
C SER A 183 -26.83 -1.50 -5.17
N GLN A 184 -27.26 -2.63 -5.72
CA GLN A 184 -28.18 -3.55 -5.04
C GLN A 184 -27.47 -4.59 -4.17
N THR A 185 -26.18 -4.79 -4.38
CA THR A 185 -25.42 -5.87 -3.74
C THR A 185 -24.32 -5.38 -2.82
N HIS A 186 -23.92 -4.11 -2.95
CA HIS A 186 -22.82 -3.53 -2.21
C HIS A 186 -23.22 -2.23 -1.50
N ALA A 187 -22.64 -2.03 -0.33
CA ALA A 187 -22.60 -0.76 0.38
C ALA A 187 -21.26 -0.07 0.17
N VAL A 188 -21.23 1.24 0.37
CA VAL A 188 -19.98 2.00 0.36
C VAL A 188 -19.32 1.92 1.73
N THR A 189 -18.01 1.75 1.73
CA THR A 189 -17.16 1.86 2.92
C THR A 189 -16.24 3.07 2.76
N PRO A 190 -16.65 4.28 3.20
CA PRO A 190 -15.84 5.48 3.03
C PRO A 190 -14.51 5.36 3.78
N PHE A 191 -13.40 5.76 3.14
CA PHE A 191 -12.12 5.82 3.84
C PHE A 191 -12.13 6.94 4.87
N THR A 192 -11.96 6.59 6.14
CA THR A 192 -12.02 7.57 7.24
C THR A 192 -10.71 8.32 7.33
N VAL A 193 -10.75 9.60 7.00
CA VAL A 193 -9.59 10.49 7.04
C VAL A 193 -9.86 11.71 7.90
N PHE A 194 -8.92 12.04 8.78
CA PHE A 194 -8.97 13.21 9.66
C PHE A 194 -7.91 14.24 9.28
N ASP A 195 -8.27 15.52 9.39
CA ASP A 195 -7.32 16.63 9.31
C ASP A 195 -6.55 16.83 10.64
N PRO A 196 -5.56 17.73 10.70
CA PRO A 196 -4.79 17.97 11.93
C PRO A 196 -5.66 18.40 13.12
N GLU A 197 -6.80 19.04 12.86
CA GLU A 197 -7.79 19.46 13.84
C GLU A 197 -8.79 18.34 14.22
N HIS A 198 -8.56 17.10 13.79
CA HIS A 198 -9.40 15.92 14.02
C HIS A 198 -10.81 16.02 13.43
N ASN A 199 -11.01 16.88 12.42
CA ASN A 199 -12.25 16.90 11.66
C ASN A 199 -12.21 15.86 10.55
N ARG A 200 -13.32 15.16 10.34
CA ARG A 200 -13.47 14.19 9.26
C ARG A 200 -13.46 14.92 7.91
N ILE A 201 -12.59 14.48 7.02
CA ILE A 201 -12.52 14.95 5.62
C ILE A 201 -13.55 14.17 4.80
N PRO A 202 -14.44 14.85 4.05
CA PRO A 202 -15.43 14.16 3.24
C PRO A 202 -14.78 13.43 2.05
N PRO A 203 -15.38 12.33 1.55
CA PRO A 203 -14.76 11.45 0.56
C PRO A 203 -14.22 12.14 -0.70
N GLU A 204 -14.95 13.11 -1.25
CA GLU A 204 -14.56 13.87 -2.44
C GLU A 204 -13.33 14.77 -2.23
N ARG A 205 -12.96 15.03 -0.97
CA ARG A 205 -11.81 15.85 -0.60
C ARG A 205 -10.62 15.02 -0.10
N VAL A 206 -10.75 13.71 0.09
CA VAL A 206 -9.68 12.87 0.63
C VAL A 206 -8.45 12.88 -0.29
N HIS A 207 -8.61 12.54 -1.57
CA HIS A 207 -7.51 12.49 -2.53
C HIS A 207 -6.70 13.80 -2.63
N PRO A 208 -7.31 14.99 -2.83
CA PRO A 208 -6.54 16.24 -2.88
C PRO A 208 -5.96 16.68 -1.53
N ARG A 209 -6.48 16.17 -0.41
CA ARG A 209 -6.03 16.55 0.94
C ARG A 209 -4.86 15.69 1.43
N VAL A 210 -4.83 14.40 1.10
CA VAL A 210 -3.74 13.47 1.41
C VAL A 210 -2.63 13.60 0.36
N LYS A 211 -1.81 14.65 0.51
CA LYS A 211 -0.77 15.00 -0.45
C LYS A 211 0.48 14.13 -0.28
N VAL A 212 1.17 13.90 -1.39
CA VAL A 212 2.53 13.33 -1.41
C VAL A 212 3.44 14.11 -0.46
N GLY A 213 4.11 13.39 0.44
CA GLY A 213 5.01 13.93 1.45
C GLY A 213 4.32 14.43 2.72
N ALA A 214 2.99 14.36 2.84
CA ALA A 214 2.29 14.64 4.09
C ALA A 214 2.72 13.63 5.16
N LEU A 215 2.92 14.09 6.40
CA LEU A 215 3.11 13.21 7.54
C LEU A 215 1.75 12.71 8.01
N VAL A 216 1.57 11.40 8.04
CA VAL A 216 0.29 10.76 8.38
C VAL A 216 0.47 9.70 9.45
N GLU A 217 -0.55 9.55 10.28
CA GLU A 217 -0.74 8.42 11.18
C GLU A 217 -1.74 7.46 10.54
N CYS A 218 -1.38 6.19 10.44
CA CYS A 218 -2.22 5.15 9.85
C CYS A 218 -2.58 4.12 10.92
N HIS A 219 -3.88 3.92 11.13
CA HIS A 219 -4.45 2.83 11.92
C HIS A 219 -4.87 1.71 10.97
N PHE A 220 -4.40 0.51 11.21
CA PHE A 220 -4.63 -0.61 10.29
C PHE A 220 -4.71 -1.95 11.00
N SER A 221 -5.42 -2.91 10.39
CA SER A 221 -5.31 -4.33 10.73
C SER A 221 -4.42 -5.04 9.71
N LEU A 222 -3.90 -6.20 10.09
CA LEU A 222 -3.03 -6.99 9.21
C LEU A 222 -3.69 -8.30 8.82
N VAL A 223 -3.77 -8.52 7.51
CA VAL A 223 -4.34 -9.74 6.91
C VAL A 223 -3.25 -10.46 6.12
N HIS A 224 -3.28 -11.79 6.18
CA HIS A 224 -2.35 -12.68 5.52
C HIS A 224 -3.10 -13.77 4.74
N TYR A 225 -2.71 -13.98 3.49
CA TYR A 225 -3.22 -15.07 2.65
C TYR A 225 -2.09 -15.67 1.81
N VAL A 226 -2.26 -16.89 1.35
CA VAL A 226 -1.29 -17.59 0.51
C VAL A 226 -1.88 -17.78 -0.88
N ILE A 227 -1.21 -17.26 -1.91
CA ILE A 227 -1.62 -17.46 -3.31
C ILE A 227 -0.45 -18.07 -4.07
N ASN A 228 -0.68 -19.22 -4.69
CA ASN A 228 0.33 -19.95 -5.46
C ASN A 228 1.63 -20.17 -4.66
N GLY A 229 1.50 -20.52 -3.37
CA GLY A 229 2.63 -20.73 -2.47
C GLY A 229 3.36 -19.47 -2.01
N VAL A 230 2.91 -18.26 -2.40
CA VAL A 230 3.52 -17.00 -1.98
C VAL A 230 2.70 -16.35 -0.87
N HIS A 231 3.36 -15.97 0.23
CA HIS A 231 2.74 -15.27 1.34
C HIS A 231 2.45 -13.80 0.95
N GLN A 232 1.19 -13.40 1.04
CA GLN A 232 0.75 -12.05 0.76
C GLN A 232 0.20 -11.42 2.02
N PHE A 233 0.71 -10.23 2.34
CA PHE A 233 0.29 -9.46 3.50
C PHE A 233 -0.37 -8.18 3.03
N ASN A 234 -1.51 -7.86 3.64
CA ASN A 234 -2.26 -6.63 3.38
C ASN A 234 -2.45 -5.86 4.69
N ALA A 235 -1.98 -4.61 4.73
CA ALA A 235 -2.35 -3.69 5.79
C ALA A 235 -3.66 -2.99 5.39
N GLU A 236 -4.73 -3.37 6.08
CA GLU A 236 -6.05 -2.80 5.89
C GLU A 236 -6.16 -1.50 6.68
N CYS A 237 -5.94 -0.36 6.04
CA CYS A 237 -6.00 0.93 6.71
C CYS A 237 -7.45 1.30 7.00
N LYS A 238 -7.80 1.33 8.28
CA LYS A 238 -9.15 1.67 8.77
C LYS A 238 -9.33 3.17 8.92
N GLN A 239 -8.27 3.85 9.34
CA GLN A 239 -8.26 5.29 9.59
C GLN A 239 -6.90 5.91 9.26
N LEU A 240 -6.93 7.11 8.70
CA LEU A 240 -5.76 7.95 8.45
C LEU A 240 -5.93 9.33 9.08
N THR A 241 -4.95 9.79 9.84
CA THR A 241 -4.93 11.16 10.39
C THR A 241 -3.77 11.93 9.76
N ILE A 242 -4.05 13.08 9.16
CA ILE A 242 -3.02 13.98 8.63
C ILE A 242 -2.43 14.76 9.79
N LEU A 243 -1.17 14.49 10.11
CA LEU A 243 -0.45 15.18 11.18
C LEU A 243 0.16 16.49 10.69
N ARG A 244 0.68 16.48 9.45
CA ARG A 244 1.35 17.65 8.86
C ARG A 244 1.27 17.60 7.34
N ASP A 245 0.98 18.75 6.73
CA ASP A 245 1.07 18.92 5.29
C ASP A 245 2.51 18.70 4.77
N PRO A 246 2.69 18.32 3.49
CA PRO A 246 4.02 18.20 2.92
C PRO A 246 4.74 19.54 2.97
N GLN A 247 6.06 19.49 3.17
CA GLN A 247 6.88 20.69 3.02
C GLN A 247 6.66 21.26 1.62
N PRO A 248 6.37 22.57 1.49
CA PRO A 248 6.23 23.18 0.19
C PRO A 248 7.53 22.98 -0.57
N LYS A 249 7.45 22.32 -1.74
CA LYS A 249 8.62 22.20 -2.62
C LYS A 249 9.11 23.62 -2.89
N PRO A 250 10.42 23.91 -2.73
CA PRO A 250 10.94 25.22 -3.06
C PRO A 250 10.50 25.52 -4.50
N SER A 251 9.87 26.67 -4.68
CA SER A 251 9.45 27.08 -6.02
C SER A 251 10.70 27.06 -6.88
N SER A 252 10.69 26.25 -7.94
CA SER A 252 11.80 26.26 -8.90
C SER A 252 11.98 27.71 -9.36
N PRO A 253 13.19 28.28 -9.31
CA PRO A 253 13.42 29.68 -9.69
C PRO A 253 12.92 29.98 -11.11
N TYR A 254 12.82 28.94 -11.96
CA TYR A 254 12.31 29.00 -13.33
C TYR A 254 10.78 29.12 -13.44
N LYS A 255 10.01 28.97 -12.36
CA LYS A 255 8.53 29.12 -12.39
C LYS A 255 8.05 30.56 -12.18
N TRP A 256 8.87 31.42 -11.58
CA TRP A 256 8.42 32.77 -11.22
C TRP A 256 8.65 33.79 -12.34
N SER A 257 9.70 33.64 -13.16
CA SER A 257 9.86 34.53 -14.29
C SER A 257 8.92 34.10 -15.41
N SER A 258 8.06 35.02 -15.87
CA SER A 258 7.47 34.97 -17.21
C SER A 258 8.52 34.85 -18.32
N ALA A 259 9.80 35.05 -18.00
CA ALA A 259 10.91 34.65 -18.84
C ALA A 259 10.85 33.12 -19.02
N THR A 260 10.59 32.74 -20.27
CA THR A 260 10.76 31.36 -20.76
C THR A 260 12.00 30.73 -20.14
N PRO A 261 11.96 29.45 -19.74
CA PRO A 261 13.12 28.74 -19.21
C PRO A 261 14.35 29.10 -20.03
N TYR A 262 15.44 29.53 -19.39
CA TYR A 262 16.65 29.95 -20.10
C TYR A 262 17.00 28.88 -21.13
N LYS A 263 16.74 29.20 -22.41
CA LYS A 263 17.19 28.37 -23.52
C LYS A 263 18.60 28.85 -23.81
N PRO A 264 19.63 28.03 -23.54
CA PRO A 264 20.97 28.39 -23.98
C PRO A 264 20.94 28.68 -25.48
N PRO A 265 21.77 29.63 -25.97
CA PRO A 265 21.89 29.89 -27.40
C PRO A 265 22.08 28.57 -28.17
N SER A 266 21.45 28.44 -29.34
CA SER A 266 21.48 27.19 -30.13
C SER A 266 22.90 26.65 -30.38
N ASP A 267 23.86 27.56 -30.50
CA ASP A 267 25.26 27.22 -30.74
C ASP A 267 25.92 26.58 -29.52
N LEU A 268 25.51 26.97 -28.31
CA LEU A 268 25.98 26.35 -27.08
C LEU A 268 25.47 24.91 -26.97
N HIS A 269 24.22 24.65 -27.36
CA HIS A 269 23.67 23.29 -27.35
C HIS A 269 24.38 22.37 -28.36
N LYS A 270 24.67 22.87 -29.57
CA LYS A 270 25.47 22.12 -30.56
C LYS A 270 26.86 21.79 -30.02
N ARG A 271 27.55 22.77 -29.42
CA ARG A 271 28.87 22.56 -28.80
C ARG A 271 28.82 21.56 -27.64
N GLN A 272 27.75 21.57 -26.83
CA GLN A 272 27.56 20.58 -25.77
C GLN A 272 27.36 19.17 -26.33
N ILE A 273 26.59 19.02 -27.41
CA ILE A 273 26.41 17.72 -28.09
C ILE A 273 27.74 17.24 -28.69
N GLU A 274 28.50 18.12 -29.35
CA GLU A 274 29.82 17.79 -29.92
C GLU A 274 30.82 17.41 -28.82
N ALA A 275 30.87 18.18 -27.73
CA ALA A 275 31.71 17.86 -26.58
C ALA A 275 31.33 16.53 -25.93
N ALA A 276 30.03 16.24 -25.78
CA ALA A 276 29.56 14.96 -25.24
C ALA A 276 29.92 13.78 -26.15
N LYS A 277 29.85 13.96 -27.48
CA LYS A 277 30.30 12.95 -28.45
C LYS A 277 31.82 12.77 -28.45
N ALA A 278 32.58 13.84 -28.25
CA ALA A 278 34.03 13.77 -28.11
C ALA A 278 34.45 13.14 -26.78
N PHE A 279 33.61 13.23 -25.75
CA PHE A 279 33.83 12.63 -24.44
C PHE A 279 33.42 11.15 -24.38
N VAL A 280 33.15 10.48 -25.50
CA VAL A 280 33.12 9.01 -25.50
C VAL A 280 34.51 8.55 -25.05
N PRO A 281 34.67 7.97 -23.85
CA PRO A 281 35.97 7.49 -23.42
C PRO A 281 36.41 6.50 -24.48
N LYS A 282 37.51 6.82 -25.15
CA LYS A 282 38.11 5.90 -26.11
C LYS A 282 38.38 4.61 -25.34
N ALA A 283 37.73 3.52 -25.72
CA ALA A 283 37.94 2.19 -25.14
C ALA A 283 39.31 1.64 -25.57
N GLU A 284 40.35 2.47 -25.50
CA GLU A 284 41.72 2.14 -25.85
C GLU A 284 42.50 2.03 -24.52
N ASP A 285 43.00 0.82 -24.31
CA ASP A 285 43.93 0.36 -23.25
C ASP A 285 43.38 0.05 -21.85
N VAL A 286 42.39 -0.85 -21.79
CA VAL A 286 42.36 -1.91 -20.76
C VAL A 286 43.11 -3.14 -21.28
N THR A 287 44.30 -2.94 -21.84
CA THR A 287 45.25 -4.04 -22.06
C THR A 287 46.54 -3.74 -21.29
N ASN A 288 46.79 -4.54 -20.26
CA ASN A 288 48.11 -4.75 -19.64
C ASN A 288 48.74 -3.63 -18.81
N SER A 289 47.98 -2.90 -17.99
CA SER A 289 48.56 -2.35 -16.76
C SER A 289 48.38 -3.36 -15.62
N THR A 290 49.39 -4.21 -15.43
CA THR A 290 49.55 -5.00 -14.21
C THR A 290 49.41 -4.05 -13.01
N PRO A 291 48.61 -4.38 -11.98
CA PRO A 291 48.46 -3.51 -10.83
C PRO A 291 49.81 -3.32 -10.15
N HIS A 292 50.41 -2.14 -10.32
CA HIS A 292 51.52 -1.71 -9.48
C HIS A 292 50.94 -1.47 -8.10
N VAL A 293 51.11 -2.47 -7.22
CA VAL A 293 50.90 -2.33 -5.79
C VAL A 293 51.81 -1.20 -5.32
N PRO A 294 51.29 -0.06 -4.82
CA PRO A 294 52.12 0.90 -4.13
C PRO A 294 52.60 0.22 -2.84
N SER A 295 53.90 -0.04 -2.78
CA SER A 295 54.57 -0.47 -1.56
C SER A 295 54.39 0.62 -0.51
N ASN A 296 53.46 0.39 0.42
CA ASN A 296 53.33 1.17 1.63
C ASN A 296 54.67 1.15 2.40
N PRO A 297 55.17 2.30 2.89
CA PRO A 297 56.31 2.30 3.79
C PRO A 297 55.93 1.58 5.09
N VAL A 298 56.70 0.52 5.36
CA VAL A 298 56.70 -0.27 6.59
C VAL A 298 57.03 0.65 7.77
N ALA A 299 56.04 0.93 8.61
CA ALA A 299 56.25 1.37 9.98
C ALA A 299 56.42 0.13 10.87
N GLY A 300 57.50 0.11 11.64
CA GLY A 300 57.93 -1.01 12.47
C GLY A 300 57.05 -1.31 13.69
N PRO A 301 57.46 -2.31 14.49
CA PRO A 301 56.58 -3.11 15.34
C PRO A 301 56.46 -2.57 16.77
N SER A 302 55.26 -2.71 17.34
CA SER A 302 55.07 -2.75 18.79
C SER A 302 54.35 -4.03 19.18
N ASN A 303 55.07 -4.85 19.93
CA ASN A 303 54.64 -6.08 20.58
C ASN A 303 53.51 -5.86 21.60
N LEU A 304 52.66 -6.89 21.78
CA LEU A 304 52.06 -7.44 23.03
C LEU A 304 50.87 -8.34 22.61
N ALA A 305 51.03 -9.66 22.51
CA ALA A 305 50.98 -10.69 23.56
C ALA A 305 49.56 -11.31 23.75
N ALA A 306 49.46 -12.63 23.45
CA ALA A 306 48.53 -13.68 23.92
C ALA A 306 47.00 -13.45 23.77
N SER A 307 46.13 -14.41 23.45
CA SER A 307 46.08 -15.87 23.64
C SER A 307 45.14 -16.49 22.57
N ASP A 308 45.44 -17.69 22.05
CA ASP A 308 44.73 -18.95 22.37
C ASP A 308 43.20 -18.91 22.10
N GLY A 309 42.55 -19.74 21.30
CA GLY A 309 42.86 -20.96 20.56
C GLY A 309 41.50 -21.47 20.05
N GLY A 310 41.39 -21.96 18.80
CA GLY A 310 40.09 -22.40 18.30
C GLY A 310 40.05 -22.84 16.85
N LYS A 311 40.54 -24.06 16.58
CA LYS A 311 40.43 -24.77 15.29
C LYS A 311 38.95 -24.92 14.89
N ARG A 312 38.57 -24.44 13.69
CA ARG A 312 37.45 -25.01 12.93
C ARG A 312 37.82 -25.19 11.46
N LYS A 313 37.39 -26.35 10.99
CA LYS A 313 37.72 -27.06 9.75
C LYS A 313 36.84 -26.50 8.63
N LEU A 314 37.45 -25.92 7.60
CA LEU A 314 36.77 -25.56 6.36
C LEU A 314 36.61 -26.83 5.53
N VAL A 315 35.36 -27.19 5.26
CA VAL A 315 34.97 -28.18 4.25
C VAL A 315 34.60 -27.38 3.02
N ASP A 316 35.33 -27.69 1.95
CA ASP A 316 35.14 -27.27 0.58
C ASP A 316 34.07 -28.19 -0.02
N ASP A 317 33.00 -27.62 -0.58
CA ASP A 317 32.09 -28.31 -1.49
C ASP A 317 31.26 -27.26 -2.25
N SER A 318 31.73 -26.97 -3.47
CA SER A 318 30.93 -26.41 -4.56
C SER A 318 29.81 -27.37 -4.96
N PRO A 319 28.70 -26.85 -5.48
CA PRO A 319 28.28 -27.38 -6.77
C PRO A 319 27.86 -26.31 -7.78
N ASP A 320 28.41 -26.50 -8.97
CA ASP A 320 27.89 -26.30 -10.32
C ASP A 320 26.60 -25.48 -10.50
N GLU A 321 26.77 -24.33 -11.15
CA GLU A 321 25.71 -23.57 -11.82
C GLU A 321 25.30 -24.26 -13.14
N ASP A 322 24.05 -24.69 -13.21
CA ASP A 322 23.43 -25.21 -14.42
C ASP A 322 22.60 -24.11 -15.09
N VAL A 323 23.16 -23.53 -16.16
CA VAL A 323 22.54 -22.49 -16.99
C VAL A 323 21.45 -23.12 -17.86
N ARG A 324 20.18 -22.84 -17.55
CA ARG A 324 19.05 -23.20 -18.42
C ARG A 324 18.48 -21.96 -19.11
N GLU A 325 18.89 -21.82 -20.36
CA GLU A 325 18.46 -20.83 -21.34
C GLU A 325 17.08 -21.25 -21.91
N GLU A 326 16.00 -20.54 -21.55
CA GLU A 326 14.65 -20.82 -22.09
C GLU A 326 14.18 -19.72 -23.04
N LYS A 327 14.09 -20.10 -24.31
CA LYS A 327 13.63 -19.30 -25.45
C LYS A 327 12.14 -18.98 -25.33
N ARG A 328 11.79 -17.69 -25.24
CA ARG A 328 10.41 -17.21 -25.36
C ARG A 328 10.07 -16.91 -26.82
N ALA A 329 9.21 -17.76 -27.40
CA ALA A 329 8.60 -17.52 -28.70
C ALA A 329 7.58 -16.35 -28.61
N LYS A 330 7.69 -15.43 -29.57
CA LYS A 330 6.68 -14.40 -29.87
C LYS A 330 5.58 -15.06 -30.71
N THR A 331 4.34 -14.98 -30.26
CA THR A 331 3.19 -15.24 -31.13
C THR A 331 2.31 -13.99 -31.17
N SER A 332 2.23 -13.44 -32.38
CA SER A 332 1.46 -12.28 -32.81
C SER A 332 0.18 -12.77 -33.46
N SER A 333 -0.94 -12.20 -33.08
CA SER A 333 -2.23 -12.21 -33.79
C SER A 333 -3.07 -11.15 -33.07
N ASP A 334 -3.28 -9.93 -33.57
CA ASP A 334 -3.73 -9.49 -34.88
C ASP A 334 -4.99 -10.24 -35.33
N THR A 335 -6.14 -9.78 -34.83
CA THR A 335 -7.45 -10.05 -35.41
C THR A 335 -8.27 -8.77 -35.43
N THR A 336 -8.61 -8.44 -36.67
CA THR A 336 -9.35 -7.32 -37.22
C THR A 336 -10.76 -7.09 -36.67
N LEU A 337 -11.09 -5.80 -36.64
CA LEU A 337 -12.42 -5.19 -36.62
C LEU A 337 -13.41 -5.85 -37.60
N SER A 338 -14.63 -6.08 -37.13
CA SER A 338 -15.82 -6.10 -38.00
C SER A 338 -16.96 -5.35 -37.33
N SER A 339 -17.36 -4.26 -37.98
CA SER A 339 -18.55 -3.46 -37.75
C SER A 339 -19.82 -4.32 -37.82
N ILE A 340 -20.79 -4.07 -36.92
CA ILE A 340 -22.21 -4.35 -37.18
C ILE A 340 -23.02 -3.14 -36.74
N GLU A 341 -23.78 -2.64 -37.71
CA GLU A 341 -24.73 -1.53 -37.64
C GLU A 341 -26.06 -1.93 -37.00
N HIS A 342 -26.65 -0.95 -36.30
CA HIS A 342 -28.06 -0.59 -36.19
C HIS A 342 -29.17 -1.65 -36.36
N ALA A 343 -29.98 -1.78 -35.29
CA ALA A 343 -31.43 -1.86 -35.43
C ALA A 343 -32.13 -1.15 -34.26
N ASN A 344 -32.85 -0.08 -34.61
CA ASN A 344 -33.83 0.61 -33.78
C ASN A 344 -34.99 -0.34 -33.45
N ILE A 345 -35.42 -0.37 -32.18
CA ILE A 345 -36.79 -0.75 -31.83
C ILE A 345 -37.33 0.29 -30.85
N THR A 346 -38.10 1.22 -31.41
CA THR A 346 -39.13 2.00 -30.73
C THR A 346 -40.24 1.08 -30.27
N ASN A 347 -40.73 1.24 -29.05
CA ASN A 347 -42.11 0.93 -28.68
C ASN A 347 -42.54 1.84 -27.53
N ASP A 348 -43.31 2.86 -27.91
CA ASP A 348 -44.27 3.53 -27.05
C ASP A 348 -45.44 2.58 -26.78
N ALA A 349 -45.86 2.44 -25.52
CA ALA A 349 -47.22 2.10 -25.17
C ALA A 349 -47.53 2.53 -23.73
N GLU A 350 -48.26 3.63 -23.68
CA GLU A 350 -49.00 4.22 -22.58
C GLU A 350 -50.10 3.26 -22.10
N THR A 351 -50.26 3.03 -20.78
CA THR A 351 -51.57 2.79 -20.16
C THR A 351 -51.56 3.17 -18.67
N ASP A 352 -52.62 3.91 -18.33
CA ASP A 352 -52.98 4.66 -17.12
C ASP A 352 -53.49 3.72 -15.97
N PRO A 353 -53.95 4.19 -14.79
CA PRO A 353 -53.59 3.57 -13.53
C PRO A 353 -54.82 3.01 -12.78
N GLY A 354 -54.55 2.42 -11.62
CA GLY A 354 -55.55 2.25 -10.57
C GLY A 354 -55.82 0.80 -10.27
N THR A 355 -55.65 0.42 -9.01
CA THR A 355 -56.76 0.12 -8.09
C THR A 355 -56.16 -0.19 -6.72
N LYS A 356 -56.59 0.55 -5.70
CA LYS A 356 -56.40 0.20 -4.28
C LYS A 356 -57.17 -1.07 -3.98
N LYS A 357 -56.55 -2.08 -3.36
CA LYS A 357 -57.28 -3.02 -2.50
C LYS A 357 -56.36 -3.69 -1.49
N ASP A 358 -56.92 -3.83 -0.30
CA ASP A 358 -56.35 -4.36 0.93
C ASP A 358 -55.85 -5.81 0.81
N ALA A 359 -54.81 -6.14 1.58
CA ALA A 359 -54.58 -7.49 2.08
C ALA A 359 -53.70 -7.42 3.35
N ALA A 360 -54.37 -7.56 4.49
CA ALA A 360 -53.79 -8.13 5.68
C ALA A 360 -53.74 -9.67 5.53
N GLU A 361 -52.85 -10.28 6.31
CA GLU A 361 -52.79 -11.71 6.67
C GLU A 361 -52.19 -12.73 5.69
N GLU A 362 -51.44 -13.66 6.32
CA GLU A 362 -50.87 -14.93 5.84
C GLU A 362 -49.61 -14.91 4.95
N ASN A 363 -48.44 -15.19 5.56
CA ASN A 363 -47.98 -16.58 5.60
C ASN A 363 -46.73 -16.78 6.47
N GLU A 364 -46.97 -17.51 7.55
CA GLU A 364 -46.04 -18.24 8.39
C GLU A 364 -45.57 -19.49 7.62
N VAL A 365 -44.53 -19.39 6.80
CA VAL A 365 -43.71 -20.54 6.37
C VAL A 365 -42.32 -20.01 6.02
N ILE A 366 -41.32 -20.36 6.82
CA ILE A 366 -39.93 -20.73 6.47
C ILE A 366 -39.19 -20.78 7.82
N ASN A 367 -39.21 -21.95 8.44
CA ASN A 367 -38.37 -22.29 9.59
C ASN A 367 -37.95 -23.75 9.43
N GLU A 368 -37.29 -24.09 8.32
CA GLU A 368 -36.67 -25.42 8.15
C GLU A 368 -35.62 -25.43 7.03
N VAL A 369 -34.55 -24.62 7.15
CA VAL A 369 -33.34 -24.75 6.30
C VAL A 369 -32.02 -24.67 7.10
N GLU A 370 -32.05 -24.48 8.43
CA GLU A 370 -30.82 -24.43 9.27
C GLU A 370 -30.52 -25.74 10.01
N ARG A 371 -30.52 -26.86 9.29
CA ARG A 371 -29.83 -28.09 9.70
C ARG A 371 -29.12 -28.68 8.49
N GLU A 372 -27.85 -28.32 8.33
CA GLU A 372 -26.75 -29.02 7.62
C GLU A 372 -25.73 -28.06 6.98
N LEU A 373 -25.26 -27.07 7.73
CA LEU A 373 -23.95 -26.43 7.57
C LEU A 373 -23.40 -26.10 8.96
#